data_AF-A0A2R6HTU0-F1
#
_entry.id   AF-A0A2R6HTU0-F1
#
_cell.length_a   1.000
_cell.length_b   1.000
_cell.length_c   1.000
_cell.angle_alpha   90.00
_cell.angle_beta   90.00
_cell.angle_gamma   90.00
#
_symmetry.space_group_name_H-M   'P 1'
#
loop_
_entity.id
_entity.type
_entity.pdbx_description
1 polymer ?
#
loop_
_entity_poly.entity_id
_entity_poly.type
_entity_poly.pdbx_seq_one_letter_code
_entity_poly.pdbx_strand_id
1 'polypeptide(L)'
;MVMSSEPSGFTNRSMGKSVLFMIVSLGLYGIYWIHQYHKELKAELGAEYNPTTRTAGLFIPFYNFLVMWKTSKNTEEALDQSAGLMFALWLFLAPAWWFMLQSSINERASA
;
A
#
# COMPACT_ATOMS: atom_id res chain seq x y z
N MET A 1 -29.88 -1.64 0.08
CA MET A 1 -28.67 -1.69 0.92
C MET A 1 -28.06 -3.06 0.72
N VAL A 2 -27.16 -3.20 -0.24
CA VAL A 2 -26.48 -4.48 -0.52
C VAL A 2 -25.19 -4.46 0.30
N MET A 3 -25.18 -5.15 1.43
CA MET A 3 -23.95 -5.55 2.10
C MET A 3 -23.39 -6.72 1.29
N SER A 4 -22.64 -6.45 0.24
CA SER A 4 -21.88 -7.49 -0.46
C SER A 4 -20.71 -7.89 0.44
N SER A 5 -20.84 -9.06 1.06
CA SER A 5 -19.83 -9.77 1.85
C SER A 5 -18.68 -10.29 0.99
N GLU A 6 -18.19 -9.48 0.06
CA GLU A 6 -16.98 -9.78 -0.70
C GLU A 6 -15.81 -9.75 0.31
N PRO A 7 -15.00 -10.82 0.40
CA PRO A 7 -13.84 -10.80 1.28
C PRO A 7 -12.92 -9.65 0.87
N SER A 8 -12.62 -8.76 1.81
CA SER A 8 -11.68 -7.64 1.62
C SER A 8 -10.41 -8.14 0.94
N GLY A 9 -9.96 -7.44 -0.10
CA GLY A 9 -8.69 -7.70 -0.78
C GLY A 9 -7.48 -7.42 0.11
N PHE A 10 -7.70 -6.84 1.29
CA PHE A 10 -6.69 -6.46 2.27
C PHE A 10 -6.52 -7.48 3.40
N THR A 11 -5.28 -7.65 3.85
CA THR A 11 -4.91 -8.49 4.99
C THR A 11 -4.54 -7.65 6.20
N ASN A 12 -5.11 -7.97 7.36
CA ASN A 12 -4.72 -7.34 8.62
C ASN A 12 -3.27 -7.70 8.98
N ARG A 13 -2.44 -6.70 9.30
CA ARG A 13 -1.05 -6.88 9.74
C ARG A 13 -0.75 -6.09 11.00
N SER A 14 -0.04 -6.74 11.92
CA SER A 14 0.46 -6.07 13.12
C SER A 14 1.55 -5.05 12.77
N MET A 15 1.34 -3.80 13.19
CA MET A 15 2.33 -2.74 13.01
C MET A 15 3.63 -3.02 13.77
N GLY A 16 3.52 -3.52 15.01
CA GLY A 16 4.70 -3.86 15.83
C GLY A 16 5.57 -4.95 15.19
N LYS A 17 4.96 -5.99 14.63
CA LYS A 17 5.70 -7.04 13.88
C LYS A 17 6.36 -6.47 12.63
N SER A 18 5.68 -5.58 11.93
CA SER A 18 6.21 -4.96 10.71
C SER A 18 7.41 -4.06 11.00
N VAL A 19 7.38 -3.29 12.10
CA VAL A 19 8.53 -2.49 12.56
C VAL A 19 9.70 -3.40 12.96
N LEU A 20 9.43 -4.47 13.71
CA LEU A 20 10.45 -5.46 14.06
C LEU A 20 11.11 -6.05 12.80
N PHE A 21 10.32 -6.43 11.80
CA PHE A 21 10.86 -6.93 10.53
C PHE A 21 11.61 -5.88 9.74
N MET A 22 11.18 -4.61 9.75
CA MET A 22 11.96 -3.51 9.16
C MET A 22 13.36 -3.42 9.78
N ILE A 23 13.47 -3.51 11.11
CA ILE A 23 14.76 -3.43 11.81
C ILE A 23 15.61 -4.66 11.51
N VAL A 24 15.07 -5.87 11.68
CA VAL A 24 15.80 -7.13 11.51
C VAL A 24 16.28 -7.31 10.07
N SER A 25 15.50 -6.85 9.08
CA SER A 25 15.84 -6.94 7.66
C SER A 25 16.65 -5.75 7.13
N LEU A 26 17.04 -4.80 8.00
CA LEU A 26 17.73 -3.57 7.61
C LEU A 26 16.99 -2.79 6.50
N GLY A 27 15.66 -2.76 6.59
CA GLY A 27 14.77 -2.06 5.66
C GLY A 27 14.31 -2.85 4.44
N LEU A 28 14.87 -4.04 4.16
CA LEU A 28 14.47 -4.87 3.01
C LEU A 28 13.01 -5.33 3.10
N TYR A 29 12.49 -5.51 4.32
CA TYR A 29 11.08 -5.82 4.55
C TYR A 29 10.14 -4.77 3.95
N GLY A 30 10.56 -3.51 3.82
CA GLY A 30 9.74 -2.44 3.24
C GLY A 30 9.40 -2.72 1.78
N ILE A 31 10.33 -3.31 1.03
CA ILE A 31 10.14 -3.71 -0.37
C ILE A 31 9.10 -4.83 -0.45
N TYR A 32 9.25 -5.85 0.41
CA TYR A 32 8.29 -6.93 0.53
C TYR A 32 6.90 -6.41 0.89
N TRP A 33 6.80 -5.51 1.87
CA TRP A 33 5.55 -4.93 2.33
C TRP A 33 4.84 -4.15 1.20
N ILE A 34 5.57 -3.31 0.46
CA ILE A 34 5.03 -2.58 -0.70
C ILE A 34 4.56 -3.56 -1.79
N HIS A 35 5.27 -4.66 -2.02
CA HIS A 35 4.81 -5.68 -2.96
C HIS A 35 3.51 -6.34 -2.53
N GLN A 36 3.37 -6.69 -1.25
CA GLN A 36 2.10 -7.21 -0.73
C GLN A 36 0.99 -6.18 -0.87
N TYR A 37 1.25 -4.93 -0.51
CA TYR A 37 0.30 -3.84 -0.68
C TYR A 37 -0.18 -3.69 -2.14
N HIS A 38 0.73 -3.77 -3.12
CA HIS A 38 0.35 -3.75 -4.54
C HIS A 38 -0.51 -4.97 -4.95
N LYS A 39 -0.34 -6.13 -4.33
CA LYS A 39 -1.19 -7.30 -4.57
C LYS A 39 -2.59 -7.11 -3.97
N GLU A 40 -2.67 -6.54 -2.78
CA GLU A 40 -3.95 -6.26 -2.11
C GLU A 40 -4.76 -5.21 -2.83
N LEU A 41 -4.13 -4.09 -3.22
CA LEU A 41 -4.78 -3.09 -4.07
C LEU A 41 -5.29 -3.68 -5.39
N LYS A 42 -4.54 -4.62 -5.97
CA LYS A 42 -4.96 -5.30 -7.19
C LYS A 42 -6.22 -6.14 -6.93
N ALA A 43 -6.21 -6.91 -5.84
CA ALA A 43 -7.32 -7.78 -5.47
C ALA A 43 -8.57 -6.96 -5.13
N GLU A 44 -8.43 -5.88 -4.36
CA GLU A 44 -9.54 -5.02 -3.94
C GLU A 44 -10.20 -4.30 -5.13
N LEU A 45 -9.40 -3.75 -6.05
CA LEU A 45 -9.91 -2.94 -7.15
C LEU A 45 -10.18 -3.74 -8.44
N GLY A 46 -9.85 -5.04 -8.47
CA GLY A 46 -9.86 -5.82 -9.71
C GLY A 46 -8.96 -5.22 -10.80
N ALA A 47 -7.88 -4.53 -10.42
CA ALA A 47 -7.10 -3.71 -11.33
C ALA A 47 -6.17 -4.53 -12.24
N GLU A 48 -6.10 -4.16 -13.52
CA GLU A 48 -5.27 -4.86 -14.50
C GLU A 48 -3.83 -4.33 -14.53
N TYR A 49 -3.01 -4.75 -13.55
CA TYR A 49 -1.56 -4.55 -13.58
C TYR A 49 -0.79 -5.73 -12.96
N ASN A 50 0.52 -5.82 -13.19
CA ASN A 50 1.40 -6.78 -12.53
C ASN A 50 2.02 -6.16 -11.26
N PRO A 51 1.73 -6.68 -10.05
CA PRO A 51 2.28 -6.13 -8.80
C PRO A 51 3.81 -6.18 -8.72
N THR A 52 4.44 -7.20 -9.31
CA THR A 52 5.90 -7.33 -9.35
C THR A 52 6.52 -6.24 -10.21
N THR A 53 6.01 -6.03 -11.42
CA THR A 53 6.47 -4.95 -12.31
C THR A 53 6.26 -3.57 -11.68
N ARG A 54 5.12 -3.38 -10.99
CA ARG A 54 4.82 -2.14 -10.27
C ARG A 54 5.83 -1.88 -9.15
N THR A 55 6.14 -2.88 -8.32
CA THR A 55 7.16 -2.75 -7.27
C THR A 55 8.55 -2.53 -7.85
N ALA A 56 8.93 -3.25 -8.92
CA ALA A 56 10.22 -3.06 -9.58
C ALA A 56 10.37 -1.63 -10.14
N GLY A 57 9.27 -1.03 -10.60
CA GLY A 57 9.22 0.34 -11.09
C GLY A 57 9.63 1.40 -10.05
N LEU A 58 9.55 1.10 -8.75
CA LEU A 58 9.97 2.03 -7.70
C LEU A 58 11.49 2.25 -7.66
N PHE A 59 12.27 1.33 -8.24
CA PHE A 59 13.74 1.44 -8.29
C PHE A 59 14.24 2.14 -9.55
N ILE A 60 13.36 2.44 -10.51
CA ILE A 60 13.71 3.17 -11.73
C ILE A 60 13.57 4.67 -11.44
N PRO A 61 14.64 5.47 -11.53
CA PRO A 61 14.57 6.91 -11.33
C PRO A 61 13.52 7.56 -12.23
N PHE A 62 12.81 8.54 -11.69
CA PHE A 62 11.70 9.29 -12.32
C PHE A 62 10.42 8.47 -12.60
N TYR A 63 10.55 7.23 -13.08
CA TYR A 63 9.42 6.32 -13.23
C TYR A 63 8.79 5.96 -11.88
N ASN A 64 9.61 5.91 -10.83
CA ASN A 64 9.15 5.74 -9.46
C ASN A 64 8.06 6.76 -9.05
N PHE A 65 8.14 8.03 -9.47
CA PHE A 65 7.11 9.03 -9.18
C PHE A 65 5.77 8.69 -9.85
N LEU A 66 5.80 8.16 -11.08
CA LEU A 66 4.58 7.71 -11.76
C LEU A 66 3.96 6.52 -11.05
N VAL A 67 4.78 5.58 -10.58
CA VAL A 67 4.31 4.44 -9.79
C VAL A 67 3.70 4.93 -8.47
N MET A 68 4.40 5.80 -7.74
CA MET A 68 3.92 6.38 -6.48
C MET A 68 2.58 7.10 -6.69
N TRP A 69 2.46 7.96 -7.70
CA TRP A 69 1.23 8.69 -7.99
C TRP A 69 0.06 7.76 -8.34
N LYS A 70 0.27 6.80 -9.25
CA LYS A 70 -0.74 5.80 -9.58
C LYS A 70 -1.14 4.99 -8.36
N THR A 71 -0.20 4.69 -7.47
CA THR A 71 -0.48 3.94 -6.25
C THR A 71 -1.32 4.76 -5.31
N SER A 72 -0.99 6.03 -5.09
CA SER A 72 -1.80 6.94 -4.28
C SER A 72 -3.23 7.11 -4.82
N LYS A 73 -3.42 7.18 -6.15
CA LYS A 73 -4.75 7.20 -6.77
C LYS A 73 -5.55 5.92 -6.49
N ASN A 74 -4.91 4.75 -6.61
CA ASN A 74 -5.55 3.49 -6.26
C ASN A 74 -5.83 3.39 -4.75
N THR A 75 -4.98 3.97 -3.89
CA THR A 75 -5.23 4.07 -2.45
C THR A 75 -6.48 4.88 -2.16
N GLU A 76 -6.65 6.01 -2.84
CA GLU A 76 -7.84 6.86 -2.71
C GLU A 76 -9.10 6.13 -3.09
N GLU A 77 -9.08 5.41 -4.21
CA GLU A 77 -10.21 4.60 -4.68
C GLU A 77 -10.55 3.45 -3.71
N ALA A 78 -9.54 2.78 -3.16
CA ALA A 78 -9.74 1.59 -2.32
C ALA A 78 -10.03 1.90 -0.84
N LEU A 79 -9.44 2.97 -0.31
CA LEU A 79 -9.37 3.25 1.13
C LEU A 79 -9.87 4.66 1.52
N ASP A 80 -10.40 5.42 0.56
CA ASP A 80 -10.90 6.80 0.76
C ASP A 80 -9.84 7.75 1.38
N GLN A 81 -8.57 7.51 1.04
CA GLN A 81 -7.44 8.31 1.49
C GLN A 81 -7.00 9.28 0.40
N SER A 82 -6.89 10.57 0.69
CA SER A 82 -6.46 11.58 -0.30
C SER A 82 -5.18 11.17 -1.03
N ALA A 83 -5.25 11.04 -2.37
CA ALA A 83 -4.09 10.64 -3.17
C ALA A 83 -2.96 11.67 -3.09
N GLY A 84 -3.30 12.96 -3.05
CA GLY A 84 -2.31 14.03 -2.87
C GLY A 84 -1.55 13.91 -1.55
N LEU A 85 -2.27 13.66 -0.46
CA LEU A 85 -1.67 13.44 0.86
C LEU A 85 -0.81 12.16 0.87
N MET A 86 -1.33 11.05 0.35
CA MET A 86 -0.60 9.78 0.29
C MET A 86 0.68 9.88 -0.54
N PHE A 87 0.63 10.61 -1.66
CA PHE A 87 1.81 10.83 -2.50
C PHE A 87 2.84 11.71 -1.79
N ALA A 88 2.41 12.81 -1.18
CA ALA A 88 3.29 13.74 -0.46
C ALA A 88 3.94 13.06 0.76
N LEU A 89 3.17 12.31 1.55
CA LEU A 89 3.69 11.56 2.69
C LEU A 89 4.68 10.49 2.22
N TRP A 90 4.42 9.77 1.13
CA TRP A 90 5.38 8.77 0.65
C TRP A 90 6.70 9.45 0.24
N LEU A 91 6.63 10.60 -0.43
CA LEU A 91 7.81 11.30 -0.92
C LEU A 91 8.67 11.92 0.19
N PHE A 92 8.04 12.57 1.17
CA PHE A 92 8.75 13.38 2.17
C PHE A 92 8.78 12.75 3.57
N LEU A 93 7.86 11.83 3.88
CA LEU A 93 7.66 11.29 5.21
C LEU A 93 7.19 9.83 5.19
N ALA A 94 7.96 8.97 4.52
CA ALA A 94 7.61 7.56 4.30
C ALA A 94 7.15 6.79 5.56
N PRO A 95 7.71 7.01 6.77
CA PRO A 95 7.19 6.36 7.99
C PRO A 95 5.74 6.73 8.31
N ALA A 96 5.36 8.00 8.14
CA ALA A 96 3.99 8.46 8.38
C ALA A 96 3.04 7.92 7.31
N TRP A 97 3.48 7.92 6.05
CA TRP A 97 2.75 7.27 4.95
C TRP A 97 2.43 5.81 5.27
N TRP A 98 3.45 5.05 5.67
CA TRP A 98 3.31 3.63 5.98
C TRP A 98 2.37 3.38 7.17
N PHE A 99 2.50 4.16 8.25
CA PHE A 99 1.65 4.04 9.42
C PHE A 99 0.17 4.35 9.11
N MET A 100 -0.09 5.44 8.40
CA MET A 100 -1.44 5.84 8.02
C MET A 100 -2.08 4.79 7.11
N LEU A 101 -1.34 4.36 6.09
CA LEU A 101 -1.79 3.34 5.14
C LEU A 101 -2.06 1.99 5.82
N GLN A 102 -1.16 1.51 6.69
CA GLN A 102 -1.35 0.25 7.40
C GLN A 102 -2.55 0.30 8.36
N SER A 103 -2.83 1.46 8.96
CA SER A 103 -4.02 1.67 9.79
C SER A 103 -5.30 1.53 8.98
N SER A 104 -5.40 2.22 7.83
CA SER A 104 -6.55 2.14 6.93
C SER A 104 -6.75 0.73 6.34
N ILE A 105 -5.66 0.05 5.97
CA ILE A 105 -5.69 -1.34 5.51
C ILE A 105 -6.26 -2.25 6.60
N ASN A 106 -5.81 -2.09 7.85
CA ASN A 106 -6.29 -2.91 8.96
C ASN A 106 -7.76 -2.67 9.27
N GLU A 107 -8.21 -1.42 9.24
CA GLU A 107 -9.62 -1.05 9.38
C GLU A 107 -10.47 -1.71 8.28
N ARG A 108 -10.05 -1.57 7.01
CA ARG A 108 -10.75 -2.16 5.86
C ARG A 108 -10.72 -3.69 5.83
N ALA A 109 -9.68 -4.32 6.40
CA ALA A 109 -9.60 -5.77 6.52
C ALA A 109 -10.44 -6.34 7.68
N SER A 110 -10.91 -5.48 8.59
CA SER A 110 -11.68 -5.86 9.78
C SER A 110 -13.18 -5.48 9.69
N ALA A 111 -13.56 -4.78 8.62
CA ALA A 111 -14.93 -4.39 8.28
C ALA A 111 -15.66 -5.51 7.53
#